data_AF-A0ABD2KGH7-F1
#
_entry.id   AF-A0ABD2KGH7-F1
#
_cell.length_a   1.000
_cell.length_b   1.000
_cell.length_c   1.000
_cell.angle_alpha   90.00
_cell.angle_beta   90.00
_cell.angle_gamma   90.00
#
_symmetry.space_group_name_H-M   'P 1'
#
loop_
_entity.id
_entity.type
_entity.pdbx_description
1 polymer ?
#
loop_
_entity_poly.entity_id
_entity_poly.type
_entity_poly.pdbx_seq_one_letter_code
_entity_poly.pdbx_strand_id
1 'polypeptide(L)'
;MYPLHKAIYQNEAQKVEQLCSAEQTNAKDHHGNTPLHVACMMGSKDVAALLLAGGAIIRTKNALGWNALDEAIVSGDREMGMEKSATAVAEKLKDLQDFYMTIKWVFEQKWPI
;
A
#
# COMPACT_ATOMS: atom_id res chain seq x y z
N MET A 1 -8.08 -11.57 -13.98
CA MET A 1 -7.98 -10.33 -14.77
C MET A 1 -8.25 -9.17 -13.83
N TYR A 2 -7.21 -8.48 -13.36
CA TYR A 2 -7.31 -7.46 -12.32
C TYR A 2 -7.04 -6.09 -12.94
N PRO A 3 -8.08 -5.36 -13.39
CA PRO A 3 -7.89 -4.14 -14.18
C PRO A 3 -7.17 -3.05 -13.40
N LEU A 4 -7.45 -2.92 -12.09
CA LEU A 4 -6.80 -1.95 -11.22
C LEU A 4 -5.30 -2.25 -11.04
N HIS A 5 -4.93 -3.51 -10.74
CA HIS A 5 -3.51 -3.91 -10.63
C HIS A 5 -2.74 -3.67 -11.92
N LYS A 6 -3.36 -3.96 -13.08
CA LYS A 6 -2.73 -3.69 -14.38
C LYS A 6 -2.49 -2.21 -14.61
N ALA A 7 -3.47 -1.35 -14.30
CA ALA A 7 -3.33 0.10 -14.43
C ALA A 7 -2.19 0.65 -13.54
N ILE A 8 -2.05 0.11 -12.33
CA ILE A 8 -0.97 0.47 -11.40
C ILE A 8 0.38 0.05 -11.94
N TYR A 9 0.50 -1.19 -12.44
CA TYR A 9 1.73 -1.70 -13.04
C TYR A 9 2.16 -0.87 -14.26
N GLN A 10 1.20 -0.35 -15.02
CA GLN A 10 1.44 0.51 -16.18
C GLN A 10 1.62 1.99 -15.79
N ASN A 11 1.58 2.31 -14.49
CA ASN A 11 1.67 3.67 -13.94
C ASN A 11 0.62 4.65 -14.51
N GLU A 12 -0.57 4.15 -14.83
CA GLU A 12 -1.67 4.92 -15.42
C GLU A 12 -2.53 5.58 -14.34
N ALA A 13 -2.01 6.60 -13.64
CA ALA A 13 -2.67 7.23 -12.48
C ALA A 13 -4.13 7.67 -12.74
N GLN A 14 -4.43 8.22 -13.93
CA GLN A 14 -5.81 8.59 -14.30
C GLN A 14 -6.75 7.38 -14.38
N LYS A 15 -6.28 6.23 -14.90
CA LYS A 15 -7.09 5.00 -14.89
C LYS A 15 -7.24 4.45 -13.49
N VAL A 16 -6.20 4.57 -12.65
CA VAL A 16 -6.29 4.19 -11.23
C VAL A 16 -7.39 4.99 -10.56
N GLU A 17 -7.44 6.31 -10.75
CA GLU A 17 -8.49 7.18 -10.18
C GLU A 17 -9.89 6.77 -10.67
N GLN A 18 -10.06 6.53 -11.97
CA GLN A 18 -11.34 6.09 -12.54
C GLN A 18 -11.79 4.71 -12.05
N LEU A 19 -10.84 3.82 -11.74
CA LEU A 19 -11.09 2.45 -11.27
C LEU A 19 -11.03 2.35 -9.74
N CYS A 20 -10.76 3.44 -9.02
CA CYS A 20 -10.64 3.43 -7.57
C CYS A 20 -12.03 3.38 -6.93
N SER A 21 -12.60 2.19 -6.78
CA SER A 21 -13.76 1.94 -5.90
C SER A 21 -13.32 1.30 -4.59
N ALA A 22 -14.08 1.52 -3.52
CA ALA A 22 -13.79 0.96 -2.20
C ALA A 22 -13.75 -0.59 -2.19
N GLU A 23 -14.48 -1.27 -3.08
CA GLU A 23 -14.37 -2.72 -3.22
C GLU A 23 -13.08 -3.15 -3.91
N GLN A 24 -12.57 -2.34 -4.84
CA GLN A 24 -11.40 -2.69 -5.66
C GLN A 24 -10.06 -2.37 -4.99
N THR A 25 -10.01 -1.35 -4.12
CA THR A 25 -8.77 -0.93 -3.41
C THR A 25 -8.14 -2.01 -2.54
N ASN A 26 -8.92 -3.01 -2.13
CA ASN A 26 -8.49 -4.14 -1.31
C ASN A 26 -8.51 -5.49 -2.03
N ALA A 27 -8.88 -5.52 -3.32
CA ALA A 27 -8.96 -6.75 -4.09
C ALA A 27 -7.57 -7.40 -4.21
N LYS A 28 -7.48 -8.72 -4.04
CA LYS A 28 -6.22 -9.45 -4.18
C LYS A 28 -6.06 -10.01 -5.59
N ASP A 29 -4.86 -9.89 -6.15
CA ASP A 29 -4.50 -10.57 -7.41
C ASP A 29 -4.18 -12.06 -7.18
N HIS A 30 -3.70 -12.76 -8.23
CA HIS A 30 -3.31 -14.17 -8.14
C HIS A 30 -2.14 -14.44 -7.18
N HIS A 31 -1.34 -13.42 -6.84
CA HIS A 31 -0.26 -13.49 -5.87
C HIS A 31 -0.71 -13.05 -4.46
N GLY A 32 -2.00 -12.76 -4.29
CA GLY A 32 -2.53 -12.22 -3.05
C GLY A 32 -2.24 -10.73 -2.86
N ASN A 33 -1.59 -10.06 -3.82
CA ASN A 33 -1.22 -8.65 -3.72
C ASN A 33 -2.46 -7.78 -3.83
N THR A 34 -2.59 -6.81 -2.93
CA THR A 34 -3.56 -5.72 -3.09
C THR A 34 -3.00 -4.66 -4.04
N PRO A 35 -3.85 -3.76 -4.59
CA PRO A 35 -3.40 -2.59 -5.33
C PRO A 35 -2.26 -1.83 -4.62
N LEU A 36 -2.33 -1.74 -3.29
CA LEU A 36 -1.32 -1.05 -2.48
C LEU A 36 0.03 -1.77 -2.49
N HIS A 37 0.08 -3.11 -2.53
CA HIS A 37 1.34 -3.85 -2.68
C HIS A 37 2.01 -3.50 -4.02
N VAL A 38 1.23 -3.50 -5.10
CA VAL A 38 1.75 -3.18 -6.44
C VAL A 38 2.22 -1.72 -6.50
N ALA A 39 1.48 -0.78 -5.92
CA ALA A 39 1.89 0.62 -5.87
C ALA A 39 3.20 0.82 -5.09
N CYS A 40 3.39 0.06 -4.00
CA CYS A 40 4.62 0.05 -3.21
C CYS A 40 5.80 -0.53 -4.00
N MET A 41 5.59 -1.65 -4.69
CA MET A 41 6.58 -2.29 -5.56
C MET A 41 7.03 -1.37 -6.68
N MET A 42 6.10 -0.61 -7.27
CA MET A 42 6.40 0.39 -8.31
C MET A 42 7.01 1.69 -7.75
N GLY A 43 6.98 1.89 -6.42
CA GLY A 43 7.41 3.12 -5.78
C GLY A 43 6.55 4.35 -6.13
N SER A 44 5.33 4.17 -6.62
CA SER A 44 4.45 5.26 -7.08
C SER A 44 3.71 5.90 -5.90
N LYS A 45 4.24 7.03 -5.40
CA LYS A 45 3.66 7.81 -4.29
C LYS A 45 2.24 8.29 -4.57
N ASP A 46 1.99 8.79 -5.78
CA ASP A 46 0.69 9.36 -6.15
C ASP A 46 -0.40 8.27 -6.18
N VAL A 47 -0.07 7.12 -6.75
CA VAL A 47 -0.96 5.95 -6.79
C VAL A 47 -1.21 5.42 -5.38
N ALA A 48 -0.17 5.32 -4.54
CA ALA A 48 -0.34 4.90 -3.14
C ALA A 48 -1.26 5.86 -2.37
N ALA A 49 -1.13 7.17 -2.58
CA ALA A 49 -1.99 8.18 -1.96
C ALA A 49 -3.45 8.05 -2.42
N LEU A 50 -3.69 7.85 -3.72
CA LEU A 50 -5.04 7.64 -4.27
C LEU A 50 -5.70 6.38 -3.69
N LEU A 51 -4.95 5.29 -3.57
CA LEU A 51 -5.45 4.04 -3.00
C LEU A 51 -5.77 4.17 -1.51
N LEU A 52 -4.93 4.88 -0.75
CA LEU A 52 -5.17 5.18 0.66
C LEU A 52 -6.41 6.05 0.84
N ALA A 53 -6.59 7.08 0.00
CA ALA A 53 -7.80 7.90 -0.01
C ALA A 53 -9.05 7.08 -0.35
N GLY A 54 -8.91 6.05 -1.20
CA GLY A 54 -9.96 5.08 -1.52
C GLY A 54 -10.16 3.95 -0.50
N GLY A 55 -9.55 4.02 0.69
CA GLY A 55 -9.75 3.06 1.78
C GLY A 55 -8.91 1.78 1.69
N ALA A 56 -7.74 1.82 1.03
CA ALA A 56 -6.82 0.70 1.00
C ALA A 56 -6.31 0.33 2.41
N ILE A 57 -6.35 -0.96 2.74
CA ILE A 57 -5.93 -1.52 4.02
C ILE A 57 -4.44 -1.86 3.95
N ILE A 58 -3.63 -1.07 4.66
CA ILE A 58 -2.16 -1.19 4.72
C ILE A 58 -1.72 -2.55 5.27
N ARG A 59 -2.44 -3.09 6.26
CA ARG A 59 -2.06 -4.31 6.98
C ARG A 59 -2.42 -5.62 6.27
N THR A 60 -3.03 -5.54 5.09
CA THR A 60 -3.42 -6.73 4.34
C THR A 60 -2.17 -7.49 3.92
N LYS A 61 -2.16 -8.82 4.14
CA LYS A 61 -1.05 -9.66 3.73
C LYS A 61 -1.31 -10.34 2.38
N ASN A 62 -0.30 -10.38 1.52
CA ASN A 62 -0.30 -11.16 0.28
C ASN A 62 -0.05 -12.65 0.54
N ALA A 63 0.09 -13.45 -0.54
CA ALA A 63 0.31 -14.89 -0.41
C ALA A 63 1.67 -15.27 0.21
N LEU A 64 2.64 -14.34 0.19
CA LEU A 64 3.93 -14.50 0.86
C LEU A 64 3.88 -14.12 2.34
N GLY A 65 2.73 -13.64 2.83
CA GLY A 65 2.55 -13.19 4.21
C GLY A 65 3.08 -11.77 4.46
N TRP A 66 3.46 -11.05 3.41
CA TRP A 66 3.95 -9.68 3.45
C TRP A 66 2.80 -8.70 3.33
N ASN A 67 2.86 -7.62 4.09
CA ASN A 67 1.97 -6.49 3.88
C ASN A 67 2.60 -5.50 2.86
N ALA A 68 1.87 -4.46 2.48
CA ALA A 68 2.34 -3.51 1.47
C ALA A 68 3.66 -2.80 1.86
N LEU A 69 3.89 -2.57 3.16
CA LEU A 69 5.14 -2.01 3.68
C LEU A 69 6.29 -3.02 3.59
N ASP A 70 6.04 -4.27 3.99
CA ASP A 70 7.04 -5.35 3.90
C ASP A 70 7.47 -5.53 2.44
N GLU A 71 6.51 -5.48 1.51
CA GLU A 71 6.76 -5.55 0.07
C GLU A 71 7.61 -4.37 -0.43
N ALA A 72 7.35 -3.15 0.04
CA ALA A 72 8.14 -1.95 -0.34
C ALA A 72 9.61 -2.06 0.08
N ILE A 73 9.86 -2.62 1.28
CA ILE A 73 11.22 -2.80 1.81
C ILE A 73 11.96 -3.87 0.98
N VAL A 74 11.31 -5.03 0.77
CA VAL A 74 11.93 -6.15 0.05
C VAL A 74 12.14 -5.84 -1.43
N SER A 75 11.23 -5.11 -2.08
CA SER A 75 11.38 -4.71 -3.48
C SER A 75 12.49 -3.66 -3.67
N GLY A 76 12.60 -2.69 -2.76
CA GLY A 76 13.70 -1.72 -2.75
C GLY A 76 15.08 -2.36 -2.61
N ASP A 77 15.19 -3.45 -1.85
CA ASP A 77 16.45 -4.19 -1.70
C ASP A 77 16.78 -5.10 -2.90
N ARG A 78 15.77 -5.56 -3.65
CA ARG A 78 15.99 -6.42 -4.83
C ARG A 78 16.39 -5.65 -6.08
N GLU A 79 15.91 -4.43 -6.24
CA GLU A 79 16.22 -3.59 -7.40
C GLU A 79 17.32 -2.59 -7.05
N MET A 80 18.59 -3.04 -7.03
CA MET A 80 19.80 -2.21 -6.82
C MET A 80 20.03 -1.10 -7.90
N GLY A 81 18.99 -0.59 -8.56
CA GLY A 81 19.10 0.37 -9.67
C GLY A 81 17.95 1.38 -9.83
N MET A 82 16.79 1.23 -9.17
CA MET A 82 15.75 2.27 -9.14
C MET A 82 15.70 2.94 -7.77
N GLU A 83 16.44 4.02 -7.70
CA GLU A 83 16.83 4.77 -6.51
C GLU A 83 15.63 5.43 -5.79
N LYS A 84 15.44 5.11 -4.51
CA LYS A 84 14.72 5.90 -3.46
C LYS A 84 13.19 6.04 -3.50
N SER A 85 12.48 5.67 -4.57
CA SER A 85 11.02 5.92 -4.61
C SER A 85 10.22 4.96 -3.73
N ALA A 86 10.51 3.65 -3.80
CA ALA A 86 9.84 2.62 -2.98
C ALA A 86 10.11 2.81 -1.47
N THR A 87 11.33 3.19 -1.09
CA THR A 87 11.69 3.48 0.32
C THR A 87 10.95 4.69 0.86
N ALA A 88 10.78 5.75 0.06
CA ALA A 88 10.03 6.93 0.49
C ALA A 88 8.52 6.70 0.60
N VAL A 89 7.95 5.78 -0.20
CA VAL A 89 6.57 5.30 0.00
C VAL A 89 6.48 4.49 1.30
N ALA A 90 7.47 3.62 1.56
CA ALA A 90 7.55 2.82 2.77
C ALA A 90 7.63 3.68 4.04
N GLU A 91 8.50 4.70 4.06
CA GLU A 91 8.63 5.65 5.18
C GLU A 91 7.29 6.34 5.48
N LYS A 92 6.59 6.83 4.46
CA LYS A 92 5.32 7.53 4.64
C LYS A 92 4.19 6.61 5.09
N LEU A 93 4.17 5.37 4.62
CA LEU A 93 3.24 4.34 5.11
C LEU A 93 3.53 3.95 6.55
N LYS A 94 4.82 3.88 6.92
CA LYS A 94 5.25 3.63 8.30
C LYS A 94 4.81 4.76 9.22
N ASP A 95 5.01 6.02 8.84
CA ASP A 95 4.54 7.17 9.61
C ASP A 95 3.01 7.14 9.83
N LEU A 96 2.24 6.82 8.79
CA LEU A 96 0.78 6.66 8.89
C LEU A 96 0.39 5.51 9.82
N GLN A 97 1.12 4.38 9.76
CA GLN A 97 0.87 3.22 10.60
C GLN A 97 1.25 3.48 12.06
N ASP A 98 2.39 4.13 12.30
CA ASP A 98 2.87 4.52 13.63
C ASP A 98 1.95 5.58 14.24
N PHE A 99 1.42 6.52 13.44
CA PHE A 99 0.40 7.47 13.88
C PHE A 99 -0.89 6.75 14.31
N TYR A 100 -1.42 5.83 13.49
CA TYR A 100 -2.62 5.06 13.84
C TYR A 100 -2.41 4.21 15.10
N MET A 101 -1.25 3.56 15.23
CA MET A 101 -0.90 2.77 16.42
C MET A 101 -0.75 3.65 17.66
N THR A 102 -0.19 4.85 17.52
CA THR A 102 -0.06 5.81 18.63
C THR A 102 -1.44 6.27 19.11
N ILE A 103 -2.33 6.66 18.19
CA ILE A 103 -3.70 7.03 18.54
C ILE A 103 -4.43 5.86 19.19
N LYS A 104 -4.38 4.67 18.57
CA LYS A 104 -5.00 3.46 19.12
C LYS A 104 -4.49 3.14 20.53
N TRP A 105 -3.18 3.16 20.74
CA TRP A 105 -2.56 2.90 22.05
C TRP A 105 -2.97 3.93 23.10
N VAL A 106 -3.04 5.22 22.73
CA VAL A 106 -3.51 6.29 23.62
C VAL A 106 -4.98 6.10 24.01
N PHE A 107 -5.84 5.62 23.11
CA PHE A 107 -7.24 5.32 23.41
C PHE A 107 -7.40 4.04 24.24
N GLU A 108 -6.60 2.99 23.98
CA GLU A 108 -6.66 1.73 24.73
C GLU A 108 -6.06 1.85 26.15
N GLN A 109 -5.12 2.77 26.40
CA GLN A 109 -4.48 2.97 27.72
C GLN A 109 -5.18 4.00 28.63
N LYS A 110 -6.22 4.70 28.14
CA LYS A 110 -6.92 5.76 28.91
C LYS A 110 -8.38 5.46 29.25
N TRP A 111 -8.90 4.28 28.95
CA TRP A 111 -10.22 3.86 29.42
C TRP A 111 -10.11 2.63 30.32
N PRO A 112 -9.95 2.81 31.65
CA PRO A 112 -10.30 1.73 32.56
C PRO A 112 -11.83 1.57 32.47
N ILE A 113 -12.27 0.42 31.95
CA ILE A 113 -13.58 -0.12 32.32
C ILE A 113 -13.60 -0.41 33.82
#